data_AF-A0A7X2SUY0-F1
#
_entry.id   AF-A0A7X2SUY0-F1
#
_cell.length_a   1.000
_cell.length_b   1.000
_cell.length_c   1.000
_cell.angle_alpha   90.00
_cell.angle_beta   90.00
_cell.angle_gamma   90.00
#
_symmetry.space_group_name_H-M   'P 1'
#
loop_
_entity.id
_entity.type
_entity.pdbx_description
1 polymer ?
#
loop_
_entity_poly.entity_id
_entity_poly.type
_entity_poly.pdbx_seq_one_letter_code
_entity_poly.pdbx_strand_id
1 'polypeptide(L)'
;HESDSSERIRTIITQHPDTLFFIFMAISNIHFEEYLYVRKNLIITSKSMKTSTLDSLLSTYLQKKLNQSARISSGMDVHPLTLSQTESNMLKMWMSGHDTIQISDKMQIKAKTVSSHKGNIKRKIKTHNKQVIYHVVRLTDNVTSGIYVNIR
;
A
#
# COMPACT_ATOMS: atom_id res chain seq x y z
N HIS A 1 -14.52 15.39 12.83
CA HIS A 1 -13.24 16.12 12.63
C HIS A 1 -12.23 15.35 11.79
N GLU A 2 -11.97 14.05 12.03
CA GLU A 2 -10.98 13.29 11.22
C GLU A 2 -11.42 12.95 9.77
N SER A 3 -12.72 12.77 9.52
CA SER A 3 -13.25 12.44 8.18
C SER A 3 -12.97 13.56 7.16
N ASP A 4 -13.23 14.80 7.56
CA ASP A 4 -12.99 16.01 6.77
C ASP A 4 -11.50 16.20 6.45
N SER A 5 -10.62 15.92 7.43
CA SER A 5 -9.16 15.98 7.22
C SER A 5 -8.67 14.90 6.24
N SER A 6 -9.19 13.68 6.35
CA SER A 6 -8.82 12.57 5.46
C SER A 6 -9.30 12.82 4.02
N GLU A 7 -10.50 13.36 3.86
CA GLU A 7 -11.05 13.74 2.57
C GLU A 7 -10.26 14.88 1.91
N ARG A 8 -9.84 15.87 2.71
CA ARG A 8 -8.96 16.95 2.23
C ARG A 8 -7.61 16.42 1.76
N ILE A 9 -6.98 15.52 2.51
CA ILE A 9 -5.70 14.88 2.11
C ILE A 9 -5.88 14.09 0.81
N ARG A 10 -6.95 13.28 0.72
CA ARG A 10 -7.27 12.50 -0.49
C ARG A 10 -7.44 13.41 -1.71
N THR A 11 -8.12 14.54 -1.53
CA THR A 11 -8.32 15.55 -2.57
C THR A 11 -6.99 16.13 -3.05
N ILE A 12 -6.12 16.54 -2.13
CA ILE A 12 -4.78 17.09 -2.45
C ILE A 12 -3.94 16.08 -3.24
N ILE A 13 -3.92 14.81 -2.82
CA ILE A 13 -3.15 13.75 -3.50
C ILE A 13 -3.67 13.53 -4.93
N THR A 14 -4.99 13.59 -5.11
CA THR A 14 -5.65 13.36 -6.40
C THR A 14 -5.47 14.55 -7.35
N GLN A 15 -5.51 15.78 -6.84
CA GLN A 15 -5.35 17.00 -7.64
C GLN A 15 -3.91 17.26 -8.07
N HIS A 16 -2.93 16.55 -7.50
CA HIS A 16 -1.51 16.72 -7.81
C HIS A 16 -0.87 15.39 -8.27
N PRO A 17 -1.26 14.87 -9.45
CA PRO A 17 -0.75 13.59 -9.95
C PRO A 17 0.77 13.61 -10.20
N ASP A 18 1.33 14.78 -10.48
CA ASP A 18 2.77 14.94 -10.70
C ASP A 18 3.56 15.13 -9.41
N THR A 19 2.94 15.29 -8.25
CA THR A 19 3.63 15.43 -6.96
C THR A 19 3.79 14.08 -6.28
N LEU A 20 5.02 13.71 -5.90
CA LEU A 20 5.27 12.50 -5.13
C LEU A 20 5.00 12.74 -3.63
N PHE A 21 4.00 12.05 -3.10
CA PHE A 21 3.63 12.10 -1.69
C PHE A 21 4.25 10.95 -0.90
N PHE A 22 4.74 11.26 0.31
CA PHE A 22 5.19 10.27 1.29
C PHE A 22 4.32 10.35 2.54
N ILE A 23 3.79 9.21 2.96
CA ILE A 23 3.09 9.06 4.23
C ILE A 23 3.92 8.15 5.14
N PHE A 24 4.38 8.73 6.25
CA PHE A 24 5.13 8.01 7.26
C PHE A 24 4.18 7.42 8.31
N MET A 25 4.25 6.11 8.50
CA MET A 25 3.53 5.42 9.56
C MET A 25 3.98 5.93 10.93
N ALA A 26 3.03 6.34 11.77
CA ALA A 26 3.28 6.86 13.12
C ALA A 26 3.44 5.77 14.18
N ILE A 27 3.93 4.58 13.81
CA ILE A 27 4.03 3.44 14.72
C ILE A 27 5.44 3.37 15.28
N SER A 28 5.57 3.50 16.60
CA SER A 28 6.82 3.26 17.31
C SER A 28 7.14 1.76 17.39
N ASN A 29 8.42 1.41 17.36
CA ASN A 29 8.92 0.04 17.59
C ASN A 29 8.50 -1.01 16.54
N ILE A 30 8.29 -0.58 15.30
CA ILE A 30 8.17 -1.48 14.15
C ILE A 30 9.28 -1.16 13.15
N HIS A 31 10.17 -2.13 12.96
CA HIS A 31 11.15 -2.10 11.88
C HIS A 31 10.47 -2.52 10.55
N PHE A 32 10.04 -1.53 9.78
CA PHE A 32 9.60 -1.72 8.40
C PHE A 32 10.43 -0.79 7.51
N GLU A 33 11.58 -1.27 7.06
CA GLU A 33 12.52 -0.49 6.24
C GLU A 33 12.10 -0.42 4.76
N GLU A 34 11.06 -1.17 4.38
CA GLU A 34 10.50 -1.18 3.04
C GLU A 34 9.58 0.03 2.79
N TYR A 35 9.19 0.17 1.53
CA TYR A 35 8.17 1.12 1.10
C TYR A 35 7.18 0.46 0.13
N LEU A 36 5.98 1.02 0.08
CA LEU A 36 4.90 0.58 -0.79
C LEU A 36 4.34 1.76 -1.55
N TYR A 37 4.38 1.69 -2.88
CA TYR A 37 3.52 2.53 -3.69
C TYR A 37 2.09 2.02 -3.51
N VAL A 38 1.19 2.89 -3.03
CA VAL A 38 -0.24 2.58 -2.97
C VAL A 38 -1.01 3.30 -4.06
N ARG A 39 -0.42 4.36 -4.64
CA ARG A 39 -0.75 4.95 -5.95
C ARG A 39 0.55 5.28 -6.67
N LYS A 40 0.48 5.69 -7.95
CA LYS A 40 1.68 6.05 -8.74
C LYS A 40 2.46 7.22 -8.14
N ASN A 41 1.77 8.13 -7.46
CA ASN A 41 2.31 9.33 -6.85
C ASN A 41 2.26 9.30 -5.31
N LEU A 42 2.04 8.14 -4.69
CA LEU A 42 1.88 8.02 -3.24
C LEU A 42 2.58 6.78 -2.67
N ILE A 43 3.51 7.03 -1.76
CA ILE A 43 4.28 6.03 -1.04
C ILE A 43 3.87 6.00 0.44
N ILE A 44 3.67 4.80 0.98
CA ILE A 44 3.59 4.54 2.42
C ILE A 44 4.87 3.83 2.86
N THR A 45 5.47 4.33 3.94
CA THR A 45 6.67 3.73 4.55
C THR A 45 6.70 4.03 6.06
N SER A 46 7.65 3.45 6.79
CA SER A 46 7.86 3.77 8.20
C SER A 46 8.91 4.88 8.37
N LYS A 47 9.05 5.39 9.59
CA LYS A 47 10.11 6.34 9.95
C LYS A 47 11.51 5.70 9.97
N SER A 48 11.61 4.37 9.85
CA SER A 48 12.89 3.64 9.81
C SER A 48 13.42 3.42 8.39
N MET A 49 12.80 4.02 7.37
CA MET A 49 13.31 3.94 6.00
C MET A 49 14.74 4.49 5.93
N LYS A 50 15.63 3.78 5.25
CA LYS A 50 17.01 4.22 5.05
C LYS A 50 17.05 5.49 4.20
N THR A 51 17.93 6.42 4.57
CA THR A 51 18.14 7.67 3.82
C THR A 51 18.53 7.39 2.37
N SER A 52 19.42 6.41 2.13
CA SER A 52 19.81 5.99 0.78
C SER A 52 18.64 5.51 -0.08
N THR A 53 17.64 4.88 0.53
CA THR A 53 16.40 4.48 -0.18
C THR A 53 15.57 5.70 -0.55
N LEU A 54 15.43 6.67 0.35
CA LEU A 54 14.74 7.93 0.07
C LEU A 54 15.46 8.71 -1.04
N ASP A 55 16.77 8.84 -0.95
CA ASP A 55 17.60 9.55 -1.93
C ASP A 55 17.46 8.92 -3.33
N SER A 56 17.45 7.59 -3.41
CA SER A 56 17.21 6.86 -4.65
C SER A 56 15.82 7.17 -5.22
N LEU A 57 14.77 7.10 -4.40
CA LEU A 57 13.39 7.40 -4.81
C LEU A 57 13.24 8.83 -5.33
N LEU A 58 13.78 9.81 -4.61
CA LEU A 58 13.74 11.22 -4.99
C LEU A 58 14.54 11.47 -6.27
N SER A 59 15.74 10.91 -6.38
CA SER A 59 16.59 11.04 -7.57
C SER A 59 15.90 10.51 -8.82
N THR A 60 15.30 9.30 -8.74
CA THR A 60 14.58 8.72 -9.89
C THR A 60 13.37 9.58 -10.28
N TYR A 61 12.60 10.07 -9.30
CA TYR A 61 11.46 10.95 -9.57
C TYR A 61 11.87 12.28 -10.21
N LEU A 62 12.93 12.94 -9.70
CA LEU A 62 13.43 14.21 -10.25
C LEU A 62 14.03 14.06 -11.64
N GLN A 63 14.85 13.03 -11.87
CA GLN A 63 15.42 12.73 -13.20
C GLN A 63 14.32 12.55 -14.24
N LYS A 64 13.24 11.83 -13.90
CA LYS A 64 12.09 11.68 -14.78
C LYS A 64 11.42 13.01 -15.09
N LYS A 65 11.22 13.86 -14.08
CA LYS A 65 10.61 15.19 -14.26
C LYS A 65 11.44 16.08 -15.19
N LEU A 66 12.77 16.01 -15.11
CA LEU A 66 13.69 16.76 -15.97
C LEU A 66 13.78 16.22 -17.41
N ASN A 67 13.63 14.90 -17.58
CA ASN A 67 13.78 14.22 -18.87
C ASN A 67 12.47 14.11 -19.69
N GLN A 68 11.38 14.79 -19.31
CA GLN A 68 10.08 14.71 -19.99
C GLN A 68 10.09 15.20 -21.47
N SER A 69 11.17 15.81 -21.95
CA SER A 69 11.30 16.23 -23.36
C SER A 69 11.66 15.10 -24.34
N ALA A 70 12.03 13.90 -23.88
CA ALA A 70 12.30 12.77 -24.78
C ALA A 70 11.04 11.90 -24.95
N ARG A 71 10.47 11.90 -26.15
CA ARG A 71 9.38 11.01 -26.59
C ARG A 71 9.78 9.54 -26.45
N ILE A 72 9.63 8.96 -25.26
CA ILE A 72 9.34 7.55 -24.96
C ILE A 72 8.88 7.56 -23.50
N SER A 73 7.57 7.43 -23.30
CA SER A 73 6.96 7.32 -21.99
C SER A 73 7.23 5.94 -21.38
N SER A 74 8.50 5.61 -21.09
CA SER A 74 8.84 4.56 -20.14
C SER A 74 8.68 5.15 -18.74
N GLY A 75 7.41 5.30 -18.32
CA GLY A 75 7.14 5.54 -16.91
C GLY A 75 7.92 4.50 -16.11
N MET A 76 8.58 4.92 -15.01
CA MET A 76 8.97 3.95 -13.98
C MET A 76 7.80 3.00 -13.86
N ASP A 77 8.04 1.70 -14.04
CA ASP A 77 7.03 0.68 -13.92
C ASP A 77 6.74 0.53 -12.41
N VAL A 78 6.20 1.60 -11.85
CA VAL A 78 5.70 1.67 -10.50
C VAL A 78 4.45 0.85 -10.55
N HIS A 79 4.47 -0.22 -9.77
CA HIS A 79 3.35 -1.12 -9.61
C HIS A 79 2.73 -0.83 -8.25
N PRO A 80 1.68 0.01 -8.16
CA PRO A 80 0.96 0.19 -6.92
C PRO A 80 0.50 -1.15 -6.36
N LEU A 81 0.51 -1.26 -5.03
CA LEU A 81 0.03 -2.41 -4.29
C LEU A 81 -1.37 -2.79 -4.78
N THR A 82 -1.47 -4.01 -5.31
CA THR A 82 -2.71 -4.54 -5.88
C THR A 82 -2.97 -5.95 -5.34
N LEU A 83 -4.20 -6.19 -4.90
CA LEU A 83 -4.68 -7.47 -4.40
C LEU A 83 -5.65 -8.09 -5.39
N SER A 84 -5.78 -9.42 -5.40
CA SER A 84 -6.93 -10.04 -6.05
C SER A 84 -8.21 -9.76 -5.27
N GLN A 85 -9.38 -9.97 -5.88
CA GLN A 85 -10.66 -9.84 -5.18
C GLN A 85 -10.70 -10.74 -3.93
N THR A 86 -10.25 -11.99 -4.05
CA THR A 86 -10.20 -12.94 -2.93
C THR A 86 -9.25 -12.48 -1.82
N GLU A 87 -8.06 -11.98 -2.18
CA GLU A 87 -7.12 -11.43 -1.19
C GLU A 87 -7.69 -10.20 -0.48
N SER A 88 -8.35 -9.30 -1.21
CA SER A 88 -8.99 -8.11 -0.63
C SER A 88 -10.11 -8.47 0.35
N ASN A 89 -11.00 -9.39 -0.03
CA ASN A 89 -12.08 -9.87 0.84
C ASN A 89 -11.52 -10.55 2.09
N MET A 90 -10.52 -11.42 1.92
CA MET A 90 -9.87 -12.09 3.05
C MET A 90 -9.15 -11.09 3.97
N LEU A 91 -8.45 -10.11 3.40
CA LEU A 91 -7.75 -9.09 4.17
C LEU A 91 -8.70 -8.30 5.07
N LYS A 92 -9.87 -7.89 4.54
CA LYS A 92 -10.90 -7.19 5.32
C LYS A 92 -11.35 -8.02 6.53
N MET A 93 -11.60 -9.32 6.35
CA MET A 93 -11.99 -10.21 7.45
C MET A 93 -10.85 -10.43 8.46
N TRP A 94 -9.61 -10.58 7.97
CA TRP A 94 -8.46 -10.81 8.83
C TRP A 94 -8.10 -9.58 9.67
N MET A 95 -8.27 -8.38 9.10
CA MET A 95 -8.09 -7.10 9.79
C MET A 95 -9.25 -6.76 10.73
N SER A 96 -10.45 -7.35 10.53
CA SER A 96 -11.56 -7.28 11.49
C SER A 96 -11.51 -8.34 12.60
N GLY A 97 -10.41 -9.10 12.69
CA GLY A 97 -10.17 -10.03 13.79
C GLY A 97 -10.59 -11.47 13.55
N HIS A 98 -11.14 -11.80 12.36
CA HIS A 98 -11.50 -13.19 12.07
C HIS A 98 -10.27 -14.10 12.02
N ASP A 99 -10.39 -15.28 12.63
CA ASP A 99 -9.37 -16.33 12.56
C ASP A 99 -9.43 -17.11 11.23
N THR A 100 -8.51 -18.04 11.04
CA THR A 100 -8.41 -18.81 9.79
C THR A 100 -9.65 -19.69 9.53
N ILE A 101 -10.26 -20.26 10.57
CA ILE A 101 -11.42 -21.14 10.46
C ILE A 101 -12.66 -20.31 10.12
N GLN A 102 -12.89 -19.22 10.84
CA GLN A 102 -13.98 -18.29 10.56
C GLN A 102 -13.90 -17.71 9.14
N ILE A 103 -12.70 -17.40 8.65
CA ILE A 103 -12.49 -16.94 7.26
C ILE A 103 -12.79 -18.07 6.27
N SER A 104 -12.26 -19.27 6.54
CA SER A 104 -12.48 -20.48 5.74
C SER A 104 -13.97 -20.73 5.53
N ASP A 105 -14.74 -20.72 6.62
CA ASP A 105 -16.17 -20.99 6.61
C ASP A 105 -16.95 -19.89 5.87
N LYS A 106 -16.67 -18.61 6.16
CA LYS A 106 -17.38 -17.49 5.50
C LYS A 106 -17.05 -17.35 4.01
N MET A 107 -15.82 -17.67 3.60
CA MET A 107 -15.40 -17.59 2.20
C MET A 107 -15.62 -18.90 1.44
N GLN A 108 -16.04 -19.98 2.11
CA GLN A 108 -16.23 -21.31 1.53
C GLN A 108 -14.96 -21.84 0.82
N ILE A 109 -13.79 -21.63 1.43
CA ILE A 109 -12.49 -22.12 0.94
C ILE A 109 -11.75 -22.87 2.04
N LYS A 110 -10.87 -23.81 1.68
CA LYS A 110 -10.10 -24.59 2.67
C LYS A 110 -9.22 -23.67 3.53
N ALA A 111 -9.08 -23.97 4.83
CA ALA A 111 -8.17 -23.27 5.75
C ALA A 111 -6.73 -23.14 5.21
N LYS A 112 -6.22 -24.17 4.50
CA LYS A 112 -4.90 -24.09 3.84
C LYS A 112 -4.81 -22.99 2.77
N THR A 113 -5.92 -22.76 2.05
CA THR A 113 -6.03 -21.72 1.03
C THR A 113 -6.06 -20.34 1.68
N VAL A 114 -6.73 -20.18 2.83
CA VAL A 114 -6.68 -18.96 3.64
C VAL A 114 -5.23 -18.64 4.04
N SER A 115 -4.49 -19.62 4.56
CA SER A 115 -3.08 -19.46 4.92
C SER A 115 -2.21 -19.07 3.73
N SER A 116 -2.47 -19.66 2.55
CA SER A 116 -1.79 -19.30 1.30
C SER A 116 -2.04 -17.84 0.90
N HIS A 117 -3.30 -17.38 0.92
CA HIS A 117 -3.64 -15.99 0.66
C HIS A 117 -3.00 -15.03 1.68
N LYS A 118 -2.93 -15.40 2.97
CA LYS A 118 -2.20 -14.60 3.98
C LYS A 118 -0.73 -14.47 3.62
N GLY A 119 -0.10 -15.55 3.15
CA GLY A 119 1.28 -15.53 2.65
C GLY A 119 1.46 -14.61 1.44
N ASN A 120 0.53 -14.63 0.49
CA ASN A 120 0.58 -13.76 -0.69
C ASN A 120 0.45 -12.27 -0.33
N ILE A 121 -0.49 -11.93 0.56
CA ILE A 121 -0.64 -10.56 1.06
C ILE A 121 0.64 -10.10 1.78
N LYS A 122 1.21 -10.93 2.66
CA LYS A 122 2.48 -10.64 3.34
C LYS A 122 3.61 -10.34 2.34
N ARG A 123 3.71 -11.11 1.26
CA ARG A 123 4.71 -10.90 0.20
C ARG A 123 4.47 -9.59 -0.55
N LYS A 124 3.21 -9.28 -0.89
CA LYS A 124 2.85 -8.04 -1.60
C LYS A 124 3.07 -6.78 -0.77
N ILE A 125 2.79 -6.84 0.54
CA ILE A 125 3.02 -5.75 1.51
C ILE A 125 4.48 -5.76 2.03
N LYS A 126 5.25 -6.80 1.70
CA LYS A 126 6.66 -7.00 2.08
C LYS A 126 6.88 -7.04 3.60
N THR A 127 5.98 -7.70 4.33
CA THR A 127 6.13 -7.84 5.79
C THR A 127 5.39 -9.06 6.31
N HIS A 128 5.94 -9.67 7.37
CA HIS A 128 5.27 -10.73 8.12
C HIS A 128 4.46 -10.20 9.31
N ASN A 129 4.66 -8.94 9.68
CA ASN A 129 4.06 -8.32 10.85
C ASN A 129 2.62 -7.88 10.55
N LYS A 130 1.64 -8.49 11.25
CA LYS A 130 0.21 -8.18 11.07
C LYS A 130 -0.11 -6.71 11.38
N GLN A 131 0.60 -6.09 12.33
CA GLN A 131 0.39 -4.68 12.68
C GLN A 131 0.76 -3.76 11.53
N VAL A 132 1.88 -4.02 10.84
CA VAL A 132 2.26 -3.25 9.64
C VAL A 132 1.19 -3.36 8.56
N ILE A 133 0.70 -4.57 8.31
CA ILE A 133 -0.37 -4.81 7.33
C ILE A 133 -1.62 -4.01 7.71
N TYR A 134 -2.03 -4.05 8.98
CA TYR A 134 -3.18 -3.29 9.48
C TYR A 134 -3.02 -1.78 9.24
N HIS A 135 -1.86 -1.22 9.58
CA HIS A 135 -1.61 0.20 9.39
C HIS A 135 -1.53 0.61 7.92
N VAL A 136 -0.92 -0.21 7.06
CA VAL A 136 -0.93 0.02 5.60
C VAL A 136 -2.36 0.07 5.08
N VAL A 137 -3.21 -0.89 5.47
CA VAL A 137 -4.64 -0.90 5.06
C VAL A 137 -5.35 0.36 5.53
N ARG A 138 -5.27 0.68 6.83
CA ARG A 138 -5.97 1.85 7.40
C ARG A 138 -5.51 3.17 6.79
N LEU A 139 -4.19 3.36 6.63
CA LEU A 139 -3.67 4.57 6.00
C LEU A 139 -4.09 4.67 4.55
N THR A 140 -4.04 3.57 3.81
CA THR A 140 -4.48 3.54 2.40
C THR A 140 -5.96 3.89 2.29
N ASP A 141 -6.83 3.34 3.15
CA ASP A 141 -8.27 3.64 3.16
C ASP A 141 -8.55 5.10 3.54
N ASN A 142 -7.76 5.68 4.45
CA ASN A 142 -7.95 7.07 4.88
C ASN A 142 -7.54 8.06 3.78
N VAL A 143 -6.42 7.83 3.10
CA VAL A 143 -5.84 8.82 2.16
C VAL A 143 -6.13 8.51 0.69
N THR A 144 -6.75 7.37 0.40
CA THR A 144 -7.17 6.96 -0.94
C THR A 144 -8.53 6.26 -0.90
N SER A 145 -8.99 5.66 -2.00
CA SER A 145 -10.16 4.77 -2.06
C SER A 145 -9.89 3.32 -1.62
N GLY A 146 -8.75 3.06 -0.98
CA GLY A 146 -8.30 1.74 -0.53
C GLY A 146 -7.29 1.08 -1.46
N ILE A 147 -6.84 -0.13 -1.11
CA ILE A 147 -5.88 -0.90 -1.92
C ILE A 147 -6.53 -1.29 -3.25
N TYR A 148 -5.79 -1.17 -4.35
CA TYR A 148 -6.31 -1.58 -5.65
C TYR A 148 -6.66 -3.07 -5.67
N VAL A 149 -7.80 -3.37 -6.28
CA VAL A 149 -8.25 -4.74 -6.49
C VAL A 149 -8.18 -5.02 -7.98
N ASN A 150 -7.44 -6.08 -8.34
CA ASN A 150 -7.37 -6.54 -9.72
C ASN A 150 -8.68 -7.28 -10.05
N ILE A 151 -9.52 -6.62 -10.84
CA ILE A 151 -10.74 -7.20 -11.42
C ILE A 151 -10.30 -7.81 -12.75
N ARG A 152 -9.75 -9.02 -12.69
CA ARG A 152 -9.59 -9.88 -13.87
C ARG A 152 -10.84 -10.71 -14.05
#